data_AF-A0A9D1DXA5-F1
#
_entry.id   AF-A0A9D1DXA5-F1
#
_cell.length_a   1.000
_cell.length_b   1.000
_cell.length_c   1.000
_cell.angle_alpha   90.00
_cell.angle_beta   90.00
_cell.angle_gamma   90.00
#
_symmetry.space_group_name_H-M   'P 1'
#
loop_
_entity.id
_entity.type
_entity.pdbx_description
1 polymer ?
#
loop_
_entity_poly.entity_id
_entity_poly.type
_entity_poly.pdbx_seq_one_letter_code
_entity_poly.pdbx_strand_id
1 'polypeptide(L)'
;AVWLWGQGRQAALPSFSEQWGLKGAVISAVDLIKGIGRLSGMEVIDVPGATGYIDTNFSGKAEAAIRAFREGVDLVYLHLEAPDECGHRGEAENKVRAIETIDRDVLGPVLEAMAAMGDYRVLVLPDHPTPLTVRTHTADPVPFLLYDSRSEGPGAKAFTEAAAAETGLFVERGDRLMGMLLER
;
A
#
# COMPACT_ATOMS: atom_id res chain seq x y z
N ALA A 1 8.16 12.29 -33.30
CA ALA A 1 6.69 12.19 -33.12
C ALA A 1 6.38 12.37 -31.65
N VAL A 2 5.24 12.98 -31.29
CA VAL A 2 4.76 13.06 -29.89
C VAL A 2 3.58 12.11 -29.75
N TRP A 3 3.58 11.23 -28.74
CA TRP A 3 2.54 10.23 -28.50
C TRP A 3 1.67 10.62 -27.30
N LEU A 4 0.61 11.38 -27.56
CA LEU A 4 -0.35 11.81 -26.52
C LEU A 4 -1.43 10.74 -26.33
N TRP A 5 -1.65 10.34 -25.08
CA TRP A 5 -2.70 9.38 -24.69
C TRP A 5 -3.08 9.63 -23.22
N GLY A 6 -4.24 9.13 -22.78
CA GLY A 6 -4.68 9.27 -21.38
C GLY A 6 -5.21 10.66 -21.00
N GLN A 7 -5.97 11.31 -21.88
CA GLN A 7 -6.57 12.62 -21.59
C GLN A 7 -7.48 12.57 -20.35
N GLY A 8 -7.26 13.48 -19.40
CA GLY A 8 -8.02 13.55 -18.16
C GLY A 8 -8.28 14.99 -17.74
N ARG A 9 -9.24 15.18 -16.83
CA ARG A 9 -9.44 16.45 -16.10
C ARG A 9 -9.02 16.23 -14.66
N GLN A 10 -8.63 17.32 -13.99
CA GLN A 10 -8.34 17.26 -12.56
C GLN A 10 -9.57 16.76 -11.79
N ALA A 11 -9.40 15.68 -11.03
CA ALA A 11 -10.43 15.16 -10.15
C ALA A 11 -10.59 16.09 -8.93
N ALA A 12 -11.84 16.32 -8.52
CA ALA A 12 -12.15 16.97 -7.25
C ALA A 12 -12.22 15.88 -6.16
N LEU A 13 -11.14 15.72 -5.40
CA LEU A 13 -11.10 14.79 -4.27
C LEU A 13 -11.33 15.56 -2.96
N PRO A 14 -12.02 14.97 -1.97
CA PRO A 14 -12.12 15.55 -0.65
C PRO A 14 -10.72 15.63 0.00
N SER A 15 -10.52 16.64 0.85
CA SER A 15 -9.31 16.71 1.68
C SER A 15 -9.29 15.56 2.68
N PHE A 16 -8.17 14.82 2.72
CA PHE A 16 -7.95 13.74 3.68
C PHE A 16 -8.06 14.25 5.12
N SER A 17 -7.47 15.42 5.40
CA SER A 17 -7.50 16.04 6.71
C SER A 17 -8.90 16.51 7.10
N GLU A 18 -9.67 17.08 6.17
CA GLU A 18 -11.06 17.47 6.48
C GLU A 18 -11.96 16.25 6.69
N GLN A 19 -11.75 15.19 5.92
CA GLN A 19 -12.56 13.98 6.00
C GLN A 19 -12.27 13.15 7.26
N TRP A 20 -11.00 12.99 7.63
CA TRP A 20 -10.59 12.08 8.71
C TRP A 20 -10.06 12.79 9.94
N GLY A 21 -9.76 14.09 9.88
CA GLY A 21 -9.14 14.84 10.98
C GLY A 21 -7.72 14.39 11.29
N LEU A 22 -7.01 13.82 10.31
CA LEU A 22 -5.68 13.22 10.44
C LEU A 22 -4.72 13.81 9.41
N LYS A 23 -3.43 13.84 9.75
CA LYS A 23 -2.34 14.16 8.82
C LYS A 23 -1.93 12.89 8.07
N GLY A 24 -2.11 12.91 6.75
CA GLY A 24 -1.75 11.79 5.88
C GLY A 24 -0.52 12.08 5.04
N ALA A 25 0.33 11.08 4.84
CA ALA A 25 1.43 11.10 3.88
C ALA A 25 1.33 9.94 2.88
N VAL A 26 1.82 10.15 1.66
CA VAL A 26 1.90 9.17 0.57
C VAL A 26 3.36 9.00 0.15
N ILE A 27 3.84 7.76 0.17
CA ILE A 27 5.15 7.38 -0.35
C ILE A 27 4.92 6.42 -1.53
N SER A 28 5.31 6.84 -2.73
CA SER A 28 5.16 6.01 -3.94
C SER A 28 6.27 6.29 -4.95
N ALA A 29 6.55 5.33 -5.82
CA ALA A 29 7.33 5.57 -7.04
C ALA A 29 6.45 6.06 -8.20
N VAL A 30 5.16 5.74 -8.16
CA VAL A 30 4.21 5.90 -9.27
C VAL A 30 3.54 7.28 -9.22
N ASP A 31 3.67 8.04 -10.30
CA ASP A 31 3.16 9.41 -10.38
C ASP A 31 1.63 9.52 -10.24
N LEU A 32 0.88 8.51 -10.71
CA LEU A 32 -0.57 8.44 -10.51
C LEU A 32 -0.94 8.50 -9.03
N ILE A 33 -0.30 7.64 -8.22
CA ILE A 33 -0.54 7.57 -6.77
C ILE A 33 -0.11 8.86 -6.07
N LYS A 34 1.04 9.43 -6.46
CA LYS A 34 1.48 10.73 -5.96
C LYS A 34 0.48 11.84 -6.31
N GLY A 35 -0.08 11.81 -7.53
CA GLY A 35 -1.09 12.75 -7.98
C GLY A 35 -2.37 12.69 -7.14
N ILE A 36 -2.85 11.47 -6.84
CA ILE A 36 -4.01 11.25 -5.96
C ILE A 36 -3.73 11.83 -4.57
N GLY A 37 -2.57 11.53 -3.98
CA GLY A 37 -2.17 12.07 -2.67
C GLY A 37 -2.17 13.60 -2.62
N ARG A 38 -1.62 14.27 -3.65
CA ARG A 38 -1.64 15.73 -3.76
C ARG A 38 -3.06 16.28 -3.88
N LEU A 39 -3.91 15.63 -4.68
CA LEU A 39 -5.29 16.05 -4.87
C LEU A 39 -6.15 15.88 -3.61
N SER A 40 -5.85 14.90 -2.77
CA SER A 40 -6.49 14.73 -1.46
C SER A 40 -5.82 15.54 -0.33
N GLY A 41 -4.83 16.39 -0.63
CA GLY A 41 -4.15 17.23 0.36
C GLY A 41 -3.24 16.46 1.33
N MET A 42 -2.81 15.25 0.98
CA MET A 42 -1.79 14.51 1.73
C MET A 42 -0.38 14.99 1.35
N GLU A 43 0.55 14.87 2.29
CA GLU A 43 1.97 15.10 2.00
C GLU A 43 2.48 14.01 1.06
N VAL A 44 3.21 14.38 0.00
CA VAL A 44 3.87 13.40 -0.87
C VAL A 44 5.36 13.42 -0.59
N ILE A 45 5.88 12.28 -0.13
CA ILE A 45 7.28 12.12 0.23
C ILE A 45 8.00 11.39 -0.89
N ASP A 46 8.91 12.10 -1.56
CA ASP A 46 9.77 11.53 -2.61
C ASP A 46 10.98 10.82 -1.99
N VAL A 47 11.21 9.58 -2.44
CA VAL A 47 12.30 8.73 -1.96
C VAL A 47 13.32 8.56 -3.08
N PRO A 48 14.58 9.02 -2.91
CA PRO A 48 15.63 8.80 -3.90
C PRO A 48 15.81 7.30 -4.22
N GLY A 49 15.86 6.97 -5.51
CA GLY A 49 15.98 5.59 -5.97
C GLY A 49 14.69 4.77 -5.91
N ALA A 50 13.54 5.36 -5.58
CA ALA A 50 12.25 4.68 -5.71
C ALA A 50 11.81 4.59 -7.18
N THR A 51 12.19 3.50 -7.86
CA THR A 51 11.93 3.29 -9.29
C THR A 51 10.58 2.61 -9.57
N GLY A 52 10.04 1.87 -8.58
CA GLY A 52 8.85 1.05 -8.75
C GLY A 52 9.12 -0.37 -9.26
N TYR A 53 10.35 -0.68 -9.69
CA TYR A 53 10.73 -2.02 -10.16
C TYR A 53 11.39 -2.86 -9.07
N ILE A 54 11.85 -4.07 -9.40
CA ILE A 54 12.48 -5.01 -8.47
C ILE A 54 13.77 -4.46 -7.83
N ASP A 55 14.40 -3.47 -8.46
CA ASP A 55 15.60 -2.77 -7.98
C ASP A 55 15.28 -1.45 -7.26
N THR A 56 14.01 -1.16 -6.99
CA THR A 56 13.58 0.04 -6.27
C THR A 56 14.22 0.10 -4.87
N ASN A 57 14.39 1.32 -4.35
CA ASN A 57 14.85 1.53 -2.99
C ASN A 57 13.75 1.19 -1.95
N PHE A 58 13.59 -0.10 -1.64
CA PHE A 58 12.62 -0.59 -0.64
C PHE A 58 12.91 -0.03 0.76
N SER A 59 14.14 -0.19 1.24
CA SER A 59 14.53 0.27 2.59
C SER A 59 14.38 1.78 2.75
N GLY A 60 14.74 2.57 1.72
CA GLY A 60 14.54 4.02 1.75
C GLY A 60 13.06 4.42 1.83
N LYS A 61 12.15 3.64 1.26
CA LYS A 61 10.70 3.86 1.45
C LYS A 61 10.26 3.53 2.87
N ALA A 62 10.79 2.47 3.47
CA ALA A 62 10.55 2.12 4.87
C ALA A 62 11.05 3.22 5.82
N GLU A 63 12.28 3.69 5.63
CA GLU A 63 12.88 4.78 6.39
C GLU A 63 12.08 6.08 6.28
N ALA A 64 11.60 6.41 5.08
CA ALA A 64 10.74 7.57 4.86
C ALA A 64 9.41 7.47 5.62
N ALA A 65 8.79 6.29 5.65
CA ALA A 65 7.57 6.05 6.40
C ALA A 65 7.81 6.20 7.92
N ILE A 66 8.88 5.58 8.43
CA ILE A 66 9.26 5.68 9.85
C ILE A 66 9.54 7.13 10.25
N ARG A 67 10.26 7.89 9.41
CA ARG A 67 10.51 9.31 9.65
C ARG A 67 9.22 10.12 9.68
N ALA A 68 8.31 9.89 8.72
CA ALA A 68 7.03 10.59 8.67
C ALA A 68 6.23 10.42 9.97
N PHE A 69 6.15 9.19 10.50
CA PHE A 69 5.51 8.94 11.79
C PHE A 69 6.20 9.68 12.94
N ARG A 70 7.54 9.68 13.01
CA ARG A 70 8.30 10.44 14.03
C ARG A 70 8.09 11.95 13.96
N GLU A 71 7.79 12.47 12.77
CA GLU A 71 7.52 13.89 12.52
C GLU A 71 6.05 14.28 12.72
N GLY A 72 5.21 13.33 13.16
CA GLY A 72 3.82 13.57 13.55
C GLY A 72 2.80 13.41 12.42
N VAL A 73 3.10 12.61 11.41
CA VAL A 73 2.10 12.08 10.47
C VAL A 73 1.30 10.98 11.17
N ASP A 74 -0.03 11.01 11.03
CA ASP A 74 -0.93 10.04 11.68
C ASP A 74 -1.16 8.79 10.81
N LEU A 75 -1.13 8.93 9.48
CA LEU A 75 -1.31 7.83 8.52
C LEU A 75 -0.31 7.94 7.37
N VAL A 76 0.38 6.84 7.08
CA VAL A 76 1.24 6.71 5.90
C VAL A 76 0.64 5.70 4.92
N TYR A 77 0.34 6.15 3.70
CA TYR A 77 0.07 5.28 2.56
C TYR A 77 1.39 4.92 1.87
N LEU A 78 1.87 3.71 2.13
CA LEU A 78 3.14 3.21 1.61
C LEU A 78 2.91 2.29 0.41
N HIS A 79 3.27 2.76 -0.78
CA HIS A 79 2.99 2.08 -2.05
C HIS A 79 4.21 1.36 -2.64
N LEU A 80 4.04 0.07 -2.95
CA LEU A 80 5.08 -0.83 -3.45
C LEU A 80 4.65 -1.47 -4.78
N GLU A 81 5.17 -0.93 -5.88
CA GLU A 81 4.75 -1.28 -7.25
C GLU A 81 5.34 -2.60 -7.77
N ALA A 82 6.53 -2.98 -7.30
CA ALA A 82 7.33 -4.05 -7.92
C ALA A 82 6.59 -5.39 -8.16
N PRO A 83 5.70 -5.88 -7.26
CA PRO A 83 4.95 -7.10 -7.51
C PRO A 83 4.03 -7.04 -8.74
N ASP A 84 3.43 -5.88 -9.01
CA ASP A 84 2.53 -5.67 -10.15
C ASP A 84 3.32 -5.70 -11.48
N GLU A 85 4.40 -4.93 -11.52
CA GLU A 85 5.35 -4.88 -12.63
C GLU A 85 5.92 -6.26 -12.99
N CYS A 86 6.21 -7.10 -11.99
CA CYS A 86 6.61 -8.50 -12.23
C CYS A 86 5.44 -9.33 -12.78
N GLY A 87 4.21 -9.07 -12.35
CA GLY A 87 2.98 -9.65 -12.88
C GLY A 87 2.80 -9.37 -14.38
N HIS A 88 2.93 -8.10 -14.78
CA HIS A 88 2.86 -7.68 -16.17
C HIS A 88 3.94 -8.32 -17.06
N ARG A 89 5.15 -8.51 -16.53
CA ARG A 89 6.25 -9.20 -17.26
C ARG A 89 6.18 -10.72 -17.22
N GLY A 90 5.29 -11.30 -16.40
CA GLY A 90 5.21 -12.75 -16.23
C GLY A 90 6.43 -13.34 -15.49
N GLU A 91 7.07 -12.56 -14.63
CA GLU A 91 8.30 -12.92 -13.91
C GLU A 91 7.96 -13.51 -12.54
N ALA A 92 7.71 -14.82 -12.48
CA ALA A 92 7.29 -15.49 -11.25
C ALA A 92 8.31 -15.33 -10.10
N GLU A 93 9.58 -15.61 -10.38
CA GLU A 93 10.67 -15.55 -9.38
C GLU A 93 10.85 -14.11 -8.84
N ASN A 94 10.81 -13.11 -9.71
CA ASN A 94 10.91 -11.71 -9.27
C ASN A 94 9.67 -11.26 -8.50
N LYS A 95 8.47 -11.75 -8.87
CA LYS A 95 7.25 -11.43 -8.12
C LYS A 95 7.31 -11.97 -6.70
N VAL A 96 7.77 -13.21 -6.52
CA VAL A 96 8.01 -13.81 -5.19
C VAL A 96 9.06 -13.01 -4.44
N ARG A 97 10.21 -12.74 -5.07
CA ARG A 97 11.30 -11.96 -4.47
C ARG A 97 10.85 -10.57 -4.04
N ALA A 98 10.00 -9.90 -4.83
CA ALA A 98 9.44 -8.60 -4.49
C ALA A 98 8.60 -8.67 -3.21
N ILE A 99 7.71 -9.66 -3.10
CA ILE A 99 6.87 -9.87 -1.92
C ILE A 99 7.72 -10.16 -0.68
N GLU A 100 8.70 -11.06 -0.78
CA GLU A 100 9.62 -11.38 0.33
C GLU A 100 10.48 -10.17 0.75
N THR A 101 10.87 -9.34 -0.21
CA THR A 101 11.64 -8.10 0.05
C THR A 101 10.76 -7.05 0.71
N ILE A 102 9.49 -6.93 0.33
CA ILE A 102 8.53 -6.06 1.01
C ILE A 102 8.34 -6.51 2.45
N ASP A 103 8.16 -7.81 2.70
CA ASP A 103 8.01 -8.35 4.05
C ASP A 103 9.24 -8.03 4.93
N ARG A 104 10.44 -8.39 4.44
CA ARG A 104 11.69 -8.27 5.19
C ARG A 104 12.19 -6.84 5.34
N ASP A 105 12.23 -6.07 4.25
CA ASP A 105 12.94 -4.79 4.19
C ASP A 105 12.02 -3.57 4.33
N VAL A 106 10.70 -3.79 4.33
CA VAL A 106 9.69 -2.72 4.47
C VAL A 106 8.77 -2.97 5.66
N LEU A 107 7.96 -4.03 5.61
CA LEU A 107 6.94 -4.27 6.63
C LEU A 107 7.58 -4.52 8.00
N GLY A 108 8.54 -5.44 8.10
CA GLY A 108 9.25 -5.72 9.35
C GLY A 108 9.82 -4.47 10.05
N PRO A 109 10.69 -3.69 9.39
CA PRO A 109 11.26 -2.46 9.98
C PRO A 109 10.23 -1.41 10.36
N VAL A 110 9.17 -1.22 9.55
CA VAL A 110 8.11 -0.26 9.87
C VAL A 110 7.32 -0.70 11.10
N LEU A 111 6.96 -1.99 11.20
CA LEU A 111 6.24 -2.53 12.36
C LEU A 111 7.07 -2.48 13.63
N GLU A 112 8.38 -2.80 13.56
CA GLU A 112 9.28 -2.69 14.70
C GLU A 112 9.37 -1.24 15.21
N ALA A 113 9.51 -0.28 14.29
CA ALA A 113 9.52 1.13 14.63
C ALA A 113 8.19 1.60 15.22
N MET A 114 7.06 1.14 14.68
CA MET A 114 5.73 1.50 15.17
C MET A 114 5.45 0.95 16.56
N ALA A 115 5.86 -0.30 16.84
CA ALA A 115 5.76 -0.89 18.16
C ALA A 115 6.53 -0.10 19.23
N ALA A 116 7.64 0.56 18.84
CA ALA A 116 8.39 1.44 19.73
C ALA A 116 7.73 2.84 19.93
N MET A 117 6.76 3.21 19.11
CA MET A 117 6.06 4.50 19.17
C MET A 117 4.70 4.43 19.88
N GLY A 118 4.20 3.24 20.19
CA GLY A 118 2.96 3.02 20.93
C GLY A 118 1.99 2.13 20.18
N ASP A 119 0.69 2.32 20.45
CA ASP A 119 -0.35 1.57 19.76
C ASP A 119 -0.43 1.95 18.28
N TYR A 120 -0.60 0.96 17.40
CA TYR A 120 -0.66 1.16 15.97
C TYR A 120 -1.61 0.17 15.30
N ARG A 121 -2.05 0.52 14.09
CA ARG A 121 -2.84 -0.34 13.21
C ARG A 121 -2.20 -0.36 11.84
N VAL A 122 -2.26 -1.49 11.16
CA VAL A 122 -1.73 -1.65 9.80
C VAL A 122 -2.75 -2.36 8.92
N LEU A 123 -2.91 -1.86 7.71
CA LEU A 123 -3.70 -2.48 6.66
C LEU A 123 -2.77 -2.83 5.50
N VAL A 124 -2.69 -4.11 5.15
CA VAL A 124 -1.89 -4.63 4.04
C VAL A 124 -2.81 -5.29 3.02
N LEU A 125 -2.72 -4.85 1.76
CA LEU A 125 -3.43 -5.42 0.62
C LEU A 125 -2.77 -4.98 -0.70
N PRO A 126 -2.88 -5.79 -1.77
CA PRO A 126 -2.77 -5.25 -3.12
C PRO A 126 -4.05 -4.46 -3.47
N ASP A 127 -3.94 -3.50 -4.37
CA ASP A 127 -5.08 -2.74 -4.90
C ASP A 127 -5.82 -3.49 -6.02
N HIS A 128 -5.12 -4.37 -6.74
CA HIS A 128 -5.70 -5.31 -7.70
C HIS A 128 -4.85 -6.57 -7.90
N PRO A 129 -5.42 -7.67 -8.44
CA PRO A 129 -4.65 -8.82 -8.90
C PRO A 129 -4.07 -8.58 -10.30
N THR A 130 -2.82 -9.02 -10.48
CA THR A 130 -2.15 -9.08 -11.79
C THR A 130 -1.55 -10.47 -11.98
N PRO A 131 -2.36 -11.46 -12.41
CA PRO A 131 -1.95 -12.86 -12.52
C PRO A 131 -0.86 -13.06 -13.59
N LEU A 132 0.16 -13.87 -13.30
CA LEU A 132 1.31 -14.12 -14.19
C LEU A 132 0.91 -14.73 -15.55
N THR A 133 -0.21 -15.47 -15.59
CA THR A 133 -0.76 -16.10 -16.79
C THR A 133 -1.52 -15.12 -17.68
N VAL A 134 -2.09 -14.07 -17.09
CA VAL A 134 -2.91 -13.05 -17.76
C VAL A 134 -2.08 -11.82 -18.12
N ARG A 135 -1.09 -11.49 -17.27
CA ARG A 135 -0.13 -10.37 -17.43
C ARG A 135 -0.79 -8.99 -17.53
N THR A 136 -2.03 -8.90 -17.05
CA THR A 136 -2.77 -7.65 -16.89
C THR A 136 -3.70 -7.80 -15.69
N HIS A 137 -4.35 -6.71 -15.31
CA HIS A 137 -5.20 -6.67 -14.13
C HIS A 137 -6.43 -7.55 -14.34
N THR A 138 -6.85 -8.25 -13.30
CA THR A 138 -8.16 -8.94 -13.27
C THR A 138 -9.06 -8.31 -12.22
N ALA A 139 -10.33 -8.72 -12.20
CA ALA A 139 -11.34 -8.22 -11.26
C ALA A 139 -11.56 -9.16 -10.07
N ASP A 140 -10.71 -10.18 -9.92
CA ASP A 140 -10.77 -11.11 -8.80
C ASP A 140 -10.55 -10.35 -7.47
N PRO A 141 -11.15 -10.81 -6.36
CA PRO A 141 -10.92 -10.20 -5.07
C PRO A 141 -9.46 -10.38 -4.62
N VAL A 142 -8.97 -9.42 -3.84
CA VAL A 142 -7.63 -9.42 -3.25
C VAL A 142 -7.69 -9.77 -1.75
N PRO A 143 -6.67 -10.44 -1.19
CA PRO A 143 -6.59 -10.64 0.25
C PRO A 143 -6.23 -9.32 0.93
N PHE A 144 -6.75 -9.10 2.15
CA PHE A 144 -6.31 -8.00 3.01
C PHE A 144 -6.01 -8.51 4.42
N LEU A 145 -5.10 -7.81 5.11
CA LEU A 145 -4.76 -8.02 6.51
C LEU A 145 -4.94 -6.70 7.24
N LEU A 146 -5.83 -6.67 8.23
CA LEU A 146 -5.98 -5.57 9.18
C LEU A 146 -5.48 -6.05 10.54
N TYR A 147 -4.41 -5.42 11.03
CA TYR A 147 -3.82 -5.71 12.33
C TYR A 147 -3.95 -4.49 13.25
N ASP A 148 -4.19 -4.76 14.52
CA ASP A 148 -4.32 -3.77 15.59
C ASP A 148 -3.46 -4.22 16.78
N SER A 149 -2.49 -3.41 17.20
CA SER A 149 -1.57 -3.78 18.29
C SER A 149 -2.26 -3.93 19.64
N ARG A 150 -3.50 -3.45 19.78
CA ARG A 150 -4.26 -3.45 21.03
C ARG A 150 -5.13 -4.69 21.20
N SER A 151 -5.36 -5.46 20.13
CA SER A 151 -6.29 -6.60 20.16
C SER A 151 -5.91 -7.71 19.18
N GLU A 152 -6.09 -8.95 19.61
CA GLU A 152 -5.96 -10.10 18.72
C GLU A 152 -7.23 -10.26 17.88
N GLY A 153 -7.07 -10.25 16.56
CA GLY A 153 -8.15 -10.55 15.62
C GLY A 153 -8.38 -12.07 15.46
N PRO A 154 -9.43 -12.47 14.74
CA PRO A 154 -9.70 -13.88 14.45
C PRO A 154 -8.55 -14.58 13.70
N GLY A 155 -7.73 -13.80 13.00
CA GLY A 155 -6.47 -14.22 12.39
C GLY A 155 -6.63 -15.19 11.22
N ALA A 156 -5.55 -15.33 10.46
CA ALA A 156 -5.34 -16.40 9.50
C ALA A 156 -3.93 -16.96 9.72
N LYS A 157 -3.68 -18.22 9.34
CA LYS A 157 -2.35 -18.85 9.53
C LYS A 157 -1.28 -18.24 8.63
N ALA A 158 -1.68 -17.64 7.52
CA ALA A 158 -0.79 -17.02 6.54
C ALA A 158 -1.55 -15.94 5.77
N PHE A 159 -0.82 -14.98 5.19
CA PHE A 159 -1.38 -13.98 4.29
C PHE A 159 -1.30 -14.48 2.84
N THR A 160 -2.31 -15.23 2.42
CA THR A 160 -2.46 -15.75 1.05
C THR A 160 -3.93 -15.70 0.62
N GLU A 161 -4.19 -15.77 -0.67
CA GLU A 161 -5.55 -15.77 -1.24
C GLU A 161 -6.39 -16.94 -0.69
N ALA A 162 -5.80 -18.14 -0.58
CA ALA A 162 -6.47 -19.32 -0.06
C ALA A 162 -6.81 -19.17 1.45
N ALA A 163 -5.85 -18.71 2.25
CA ALA A 163 -6.08 -18.51 3.69
C ALA A 163 -7.10 -17.39 3.95
N ALA A 164 -7.09 -16.32 3.14
CA ALA A 164 -8.09 -15.25 3.23
C ALA A 164 -9.49 -15.78 2.91
N ALA A 165 -9.66 -16.59 1.87
CA ALA A 165 -10.94 -17.19 1.51
C ALA A 165 -11.52 -18.08 2.63
N GLU A 166 -10.67 -18.82 3.35
CA GLU A 166 -11.08 -19.67 4.47
C GLU A 166 -11.66 -18.87 5.67
N THR A 167 -11.31 -17.58 5.80
CA THR A 167 -11.84 -16.74 6.90
C THR A 167 -13.33 -16.41 6.75
N GLY A 168 -13.86 -16.46 5.52
CA GLY A 168 -15.21 -16.00 5.19
C GLY A 168 -15.43 -14.48 5.34
N LEU A 169 -14.39 -13.71 5.70
CA LEU A 169 -14.48 -12.25 5.81
C LEU A 169 -14.35 -11.63 4.41
N PHE A 170 -15.41 -10.95 3.96
CA PHE A 170 -15.43 -10.30 2.66
C PHE A 170 -15.94 -8.86 2.78
N VAL A 171 -15.19 -7.93 2.19
CA VAL A 171 -15.56 -6.52 2.08
C VAL A 171 -15.76 -6.21 0.61
N GLU A 172 -17.02 -6.07 0.19
CA GLU A 172 -17.37 -5.85 -1.24
C GLU A 172 -16.77 -4.56 -1.81
N ARG A 173 -16.59 -3.55 -0.97
CA ARG A 173 -16.14 -2.21 -1.36
C ARG A 173 -14.83 -1.83 -0.69
N GLY A 174 -13.75 -1.76 -1.46
CA GLY A 174 -12.41 -1.41 -0.96
C GLY A 174 -12.34 -0.06 -0.24
N ASP A 175 -13.18 0.92 -0.61
CA ASP A 175 -13.25 2.23 0.06
C ASP A 175 -13.66 2.13 1.55
N ARG A 176 -14.29 1.02 1.96
CA ARG A 176 -14.68 0.78 3.36
C ARG A 176 -13.49 0.42 4.26
N LEU A 177 -12.40 -0.10 3.69
CA LEU A 177 -11.24 -0.55 4.48
C LEU A 177 -10.56 0.59 5.23
N MET A 178 -10.61 1.83 4.70
CA MET A 178 -10.08 3.00 5.41
C MET A 178 -10.85 3.28 6.69
N GLY A 179 -12.19 3.21 6.66
CA GLY A 179 -13.01 3.36 7.88
C GLY A 179 -12.73 2.25 8.89
N MET A 180 -12.50 1.02 8.41
CA MET A 180 -12.09 -0.10 9.29
C MET A 180 -10.72 0.15 9.93
N LEU A 181 -9.74 0.64 9.18
CA LEU A 181 -8.38 0.98 9.66
C LEU A 181 -8.39 2.16 10.64
N LEU A 182 -9.28 3.13 10.46
CA LEU A 182 -9.33 4.35 11.27
C LEU A 182 -10.37 4.32 12.39
N GLU A 183 -11.20 3.27 12.46
CA GLU A 183 -12.35 3.17 13.39
C GLU A 183 -13.35 4.33 13.23
N ARG A 184 -13.68 4.69 11.98
CA ARG A 184 -14.52 5.84 11.64
C ARG A 184 -15.51 5.54 10.52
#